data_AF-A0A9P0DB33-F1
#
_entry.id   AF-A0A9P0DB33-F1
#
_cell.length_a   1.000
_cell.length_b   1.000
_cell.length_c   1.000
_cell.angle_alpha   90.00
_cell.angle_beta   90.00
_cell.angle_gamma   90.00
#
_symmetry.space_group_name_H-M   'P 1'
#
loop_
_entity.id
_entity.type
_entity.pdbx_description
1 polymer ?
#
loop_
_entity_poly.entity_id
_entity_poly.type
_entity_poly.pdbx_seq_one_letter_code
_entity_poly.pdbx_strand_id
1 'polypeptide(L)'
;MDLVICRNNGLIWSTSSEKQDNFFENIEQIAFQNMKDAANEETDIAKEQGSIGFDGVPEITVIFDGTWSKHSYKRNYSALSGAAIIIGKNTGKVLHLWVRNK
;
A
#
# COMPACT_ATOMS: atom_id res chain seq x y z
N MET A 1 -16.55 25.46 -0.57
CA MET A 1 -16.26 26.91 -0.48
C MET A 1 -14.77 27.04 -0.66
N ASP A 2 -14.34 27.23 -1.90
CA ASP A 2 -12.91 27.31 -2.23
C ASP A 2 -12.37 28.68 -1.82
N LEU A 3 -11.37 28.68 -0.96
CA LEU A 3 -10.68 29.88 -0.52
C LEU A 3 -9.67 30.28 -1.61
N VAL A 4 -10.07 31.20 -2.50
CA VAL A 4 -9.22 31.70 -3.59
C VAL A 4 -8.30 32.80 -3.06
N ILE A 5 -7.01 32.51 -2.92
CA ILE A 5 -5.95 33.50 -2.65
C ILE A 5 -5.33 33.89 -4.00
N CYS A 6 -5.68 35.06 -4.52
CA CYS A 6 -5.04 35.63 -5.72
C CYS A 6 -3.70 36.28 -5.35
N ARG A 7 -2.59 35.78 -5.88
CA ARG A 7 -1.35 36.55 -6.02
C ARG A 7 -0.95 36.61 -7.50
N ASN A 8 -0.82 37.83 -8.01
CA ASN A 8 -0.31 38.15 -9.32
C ASN A 8 1.12 37.59 -9.46
N ASN A 9 1.30 36.62 -10.36
CA ASN A 9 2.48 36.45 -11.21
C ASN A 9 2.31 35.17 -12.04
N GLY A 10 1.88 35.34 -13.30
CA GLY A 10 1.96 34.43 -14.46
C GLY A 10 2.35 32.95 -14.26
N LEU A 11 1.65 32.21 -13.42
CA LEU A 11 1.88 30.78 -13.20
C LEU A 11 0.55 30.05 -13.20
N ILE A 12 0.52 28.96 -13.96
CA ILE A 12 -0.61 28.07 -14.23
C ILE A 12 -1.37 27.79 -12.93
N TRP A 13 -2.66 28.12 -12.92
CA TRP A 13 -3.57 27.93 -11.79
C TRP A 13 -3.94 26.46 -11.66
N SER A 14 -3.08 25.64 -11.06
CA SER A 14 -3.54 24.34 -10.56
C SER A 14 -4.25 24.53 -9.21
N THR A 15 -5.49 24.08 -9.16
CA THR A 15 -6.33 24.09 -7.95
C THR A 15 -5.63 23.28 -6.86
N SER A 16 -5.77 23.66 -5.59
CA SER A 16 -5.12 22.93 -4.47
C SER A 16 -5.48 21.44 -4.44
N SER A 17 -6.67 21.07 -4.91
CA SER A 17 -7.10 19.68 -5.07
C SER A 17 -6.25 18.93 -6.10
N GLU A 18 -5.99 19.52 -7.26
CA GLU A 18 -5.18 18.91 -8.33
C GLU A 18 -3.74 18.65 -7.86
N LYS A 19 -3.17 19.57 -7.09
CA LYS A 19 -1.84 19.37 -6.48
C LYS A 19 -1.85 18.26 -5.43
N GLN A 20 -2.94 18.13 -4.66
CA GLN A 20 -3.10 17.07 -3.68
C GLN A 20 -3.24 15.70 -4.36
N ASP A 21 -4.04 15.61 -5.42
CA ASP A 21 -4.26 14.38 -6.17
C ASP A 21 -2.94 13.86 -6.77
N ASN A 22 -2.18 14.72 -7.44
CA ASN A 22 -0.86 14.37 -7.99
C ASN A 22 0.13 13.92 -6.88
N PHE A 23 0.07 14.56 -5.71
CA PHE A 23 0.90 14.13 -4.58
C PHE A 23 0.53 12.72 -4.08
N PHE A 24 -0.76 12.41 -3.97
CA PHE A 24 -1.23 11.08 -3.58
C PHE A 24 -0.88 10.01 -4.61
N GLU A 25 -1.03 10.30 -5.91
CA GLU A 25 -0.61 9.41 -6.99
C GLU A 25 0.88 9.08 -6.92
N ASN A 26 1.74 10.07 -6.67
CA ASN A 26 3.18 9.84 -6.51
C ASN A 26 3.49 8.97 -5.29
N ILE A 27 2.81 9.18 -4.16
CA ILE A 27 2.98 8.32 -2.98
C ILE A 27 2.57 6.89 -3.28
N GLU A 28 1.43 6.70 -3.96
CA GLU A 28 0.93 5.37 -4.32
C GLU A 28 1.93 4.62 -5.22
N GLN A 29 2.48 5.31 -6.23
CA GLN A 29 3.51 4.74 -7.12
C GLN A 29 4.77 4.36 -6.35
N ILE A 30 5.27 5.23 -5.47
CA ILE A 30 6.46 4.95 -4.65
C ILE A 30 6.19 3.78 -3.71
N ALA A 31 5.02 3.74 -3.07
CA ALA A 31 4.64 2.65 -2.18
C ALA A 31 4.55 1.32 -2.95
N PHE A 32 3.95 1.31 -4.14
CA PHE A 32 3.89 0.14 -5.00
C PHE A 32 5.28 -0.35 -5.41
N GLN A 33 6.16 0.57 -5.81
CA GLN A 33 7.52 0.22 -6.21
C GLN A 33 8.31 -0.38 -5.03
N ASN A 34 8.21 0.22 -3.84
CA ASN A 34 8.84 -0.32 -2.63
C ASN A 34 8.34 -1.73 -2.28
N MET A 35 7.03 -1.99 -2.40
CA MET A 35 6.47 -3.33 -2.17
C MET A 35 6.99 -4.35 -3.20
N LYS A 36 7.12 -3.94 -4.47
CA LYS A 36 7.68 -4.78 -5.53
C LYS A 36 9.15 -5.10 -5.28
N ASP A 37 9.95 -4.11 -4.88
CA ASP A 37 11.36 -4.30 -4.59
C ASP A 37 11.56 -5.21 -3.36
N ALA A 38 10.72 -5.06 -2.33
CA ALA A 38 10.69 -5.98 -1.20
C ALA A 38 10.34 -7.42 -1.59
N ALA A 39 9.40 -7.60 -2.53
CA ALA A 39 9.04 -8.93 -3.04
C ALA A 39 10.17 -9.57 -3.85
N ASN A 40 10.90 -8.79 -4.65
CA ASN A 40 12.07 -9.28 -5.37
C ASN A 40 13.17 -9.72 -4.41
N GLU A 41 13.44 -8.93 -3.36
CA GLU A 41 14.44 -9.27 -2.34
C GLU A 41 14.13 -10.58 -1.61
N GLU A 42 12.87 -10.80 -1.19
CA GLU A 42 12.45 -12.08 -0.61
C GLU A 42 12.55 -13.25 -1.61
N THR A 43 12.26 -12.97 -2.88
CA THR A 43 12.38 -13.97 -3.95
C THR A 43 13.82 -14.39 -4.17
N ASP A 44 14.77 -13.44 -4.13
CA ASP A 44 16.19 -13.73 -4.28
C ASP A 44 16.74 -14.49 -3.07
N ILE A 45 16.32 -14.12 -1.84
CA ILE A 45 16.63 -14.89 -0.63
C ILE A 45 16.11 -16.34 -0.74
N ALA A 46 14.88 -16.53 -1.22
CA ALA A 46 14.31 -17.87 -1.40
C ALA A 46 15.12 -18.71 -2.40
N LYS A 47 15.60 -18.11 -3.51
CA LYS A 47 16.50 -18.79 -4.47
C LYS A 47 17.82 -19.16 -3.83
N GLU A 48 18.45 -18.25 -3.08
CA GLU A 48 19.73 -18.49 -2.39
C GLU A 48 19.63 -19.61 -1.36
N GLN A 49 18.50 -19.72 -0.68
CA GLN A 49 18.21 -20.78 0.29
C GLN A 49 17.83 -22.12 -0.38
N GLY A 50 17.67 -22.15 -1.70
CA GLY A 50 17.21 -23.33 -2.44
C GLY A 50 15.72 -23.66 -2.19
N SER A 51 14.94 -22.69 -1.70
CA SER A 51 13.49 -22.80 -1.50
C SER A 51 12.78 -22.61 -2.85
N ILE A 52 12.90 -23.61 -3.71
CA ILE A 52 12.35 -23.62 -5.06
C ILE A 52 11.30 -24.74 -5.15
N GLY A 53 10.10 -24.38 -5.57
CA GLY A 53 9.00 -25.31 -5.78
C GLY A 53 9.27 -26.29 -6.93
N PHE A 54 8.41 -27.30 -7.05
CA PHE A 54 8.52 -28.34 -8.09
C PHE A 54 8.48 -27.77 -9.53
N ASP A 55 7.87 -26.61 -9.71
CA ASP A 55 7.72 -25.88 -10.97
C ASP A 55 8.89 -24.92 -11.26
N GLY A 56 9.89 -24.84 -10.39
CA GLY A 56 11.00 -23.91 -10.52
C GLY A 56 10.70 -22.48 -10.03
N VAL A 57 9.53 -22.26 -9.41
CA VAL A 57 9.17 -20.95 -8.83
C VAL A 57 9.68 -20.87 -7.40
N PRO A 58 10.35 -19.76 -6.99
CA PRO A 58 10.78 -19.58 -5.60
C PRO A 58 9.59 -19.52 -4.65
N GLU A 59 9.62 -20.33 -3.60
CA GLU A 59 8.60 -20.35 -2.56
C GLU A 59 9.01 -19.42 -1.41
N ILE A 60 8.28 -18.31 -1.27
CA ILE A 60 8.48 -17.34 -0.19
C ILE A 60 7.56 -17.65 1.00
N THR A 61 8.12 -17.62 2.20
CA THR A 61 7.30 -17.70 3.42
C THR A 61 6.85 -16.30 3.82
N VAL A 62 5.55 -16.13 4.03
CA VAL A 62 4.95 -14.85 4.39
C VAL A 62 4.17 -14.93 5.70
N ILE A 63 4.05 -13.78 6.36
CA ILE A 63 3.15 -13.54 7.48
C ILE A 63 1.97 -12.75 6.94
N PHE A 64 0.77 -13.24 7.23
CA PHE A 64 -0.48 -12.55 6.86
C PHE A 64 -1.14 -11.99 8.12
N ASP A 65 -1.51 -10.71 8.07
CA ASP A 65 -2.32 -10.07 9.10
C ASP A 65 -3.48 -9.30 8.44
N GLY A 66 -4.58 -9.14 9.14
CA GLY A 66 -5.75 -8.46 8.62
C GLY A 66 -6.73 -8.07 9.69
N THR A 67 -7.37 -6.91 9.49
CA THR A 67 -8.32 -6.33 10.43
C THR A 67 -9.56 -5.81 9.74
N TRP A 68 -10.70 -5.95 10.43
CA TRP A 68 -11.94 -5.27 10.07
C TRP A 68 -12.09 -4.05 10.96
N SER A 69 -12.39 -2.90 10.36
CA SER A 69 -12.69 -1.70 11.13
C SER A 69 -13.90 -1.96 12.04
N LYS A 70 -13.88 -1.46 13.28
CA LYS A 70 -15.03 -1.55 14.19
C LYS A 70 -15.70 -0.20 14.32
N HIS A 71 -17.03 -0.18 14.22
CA HIS A 71 -17.81 1.02 14.57
C HIS A 71 -18.17 1.00 16.05
N SER A 72 -18.07 2.16 16.70
CA SER A 72 -18.42 2.36 18.11
C SER A 72 -19.84 2.91 18.33
N TYR A 73 -20.57 3.29 17.28
CA TYR A 73 -21.86 3.96 17.41
C TYR A 73 -23.01 2.99 17.70
N LYS A 74 -23.56 3.08 18.92
CA LYS A 74 -24.78 2.41 19.44
C LYS A 74 -24.76 0.87 19.48
N ARG A 75 -24.16 0.19 18.49
CA ARG A 75 -23.95 -1.26 18.44
C ARG A 75 -22.55 -1.54 17.92
N ASN A 76 -21.84 -2.42 18.61
CA ASN A 76 -20.52 -2.89 18.19
C ASN A 76 -20.68 -3.90 17.05
N TYR A 77 -20.59 -3.44 15.81
CA TYR A 77 -20.51 -4.30 14.64
C TYR A 77 -19.25 -4.01 13.84
N SER A 78 -18.74 -5.04 13.15
CA SER A 78 -17.63 -4.88 12.21
C SER A 78 -18.11 -4.11 10.98
N ALA A 79 -17.38 -3.04 10.64
CA ALA A 79 -17.58 -2.32 9.41
C ALA A 79 -17.32 -3.22 8.20
N LEU A 80 -17.92 -2.88 7.06
CA LEU A 80 -17.63 -3.53 5.78
C LEU A 80 -16.33 -3.01 5.15
N SER A 81 -15.60 -2.16 5.88
CA SER A 81 -14.25 -1.72 5.56
C SER A 81 -13.22 -2.46 6.42
N GLY A 82 -12.04 -2.66 5.85
CA GLY A 82 -10.95 -3.40 6.50
C GLY A 82 -9.68 -3.31 5.70
N ALA A 83 -8.60 -3.84 6.25
CA ALA A 83 -7.31 -3.93 5.59
C ALA A 83 -6.68 -5.30 5.83
N ALA A 84 -5.90 -5.76 4.86
CA ALA A 84 -5.12 -6.98 4.93
C ALA A 84 -3.70 -6.69 4.44
N ILE A 85 -2.71 -7.31 5.07
CA ILE A 85 -1.30 -7.09 4.79
C ILE A 85 -0.57 -8.43 4.65
N ILE A 86 0.35 -8.49 3.69
CA ILE A 86 1.28 -9.59 3.49
C ILE A 86 2.68 -9.06 3.78
N ILE A 87 3.39 -9.73 4.69
CA ILE A 87 4.72 -9.34 5.16
C ILE A 87 5.69 -10.49 4.87
N GLY A 88 6.85 -10.17 4.31
CA GLY A 88 7.92 -11.14 4.09
C GLY A 88 8.49 -11.62 5.42
N LYS A 89 8.61 -12.94 5.63
CA LYS A 89 9.08 -13.49 6.91
C LYS A 89 10.55 -13.18 7.18
N ASN A 90 11.40 -13.14 6.15
CA ASN A 90 12.84 -12.98 6.34
C ASN A 90 13.24 -11.51 6.47
N THR A 91 12.65 -10.65 5.62
CA THR A 91 12.93 -9.22 5.53
C THR A 91 12.07 -8.39 6.49
N GLY A 92 10.90 -8.89 6.89
CA GLY A 92 9.91 -8.14 7.67
C GLY A 92 9.25 -6.99 6.89
N LYS A 93 9.47 -6.91 5.57
CA LYS A 93 8.95 -5.84 4.71
C LYS A 93 7.55 -6.16 4.23
N VAL A 94 6.78 -5.11 3.96
CA VAL A 94 5.42 -5.24 3.40
C VAL A 94 5.55 -5.59 1.92
N LEU A 95 4.96 -6.72 1.53
CA LEU A 95 4.93 -7.18 0.14
C LEU A 95 3.63 -6.77 -0.56
N HIS A 96 2.54 -6.66 0.21
CA HIS A 96 1.26 -6.25 -0.30
C HIS A 96 0.38 -5.67 0.80
N LEU A 97 -0.33 -4.58 0.48
CA LEU A 97 -1.37 -3.99 1.31
C LEU A 97 -2.66 -3.96 0.50
N TRP A 98 -3.73 -4.51 1.08
CA TRP A 98 -5.06 -4.48 0.50
C TRP A 98 -6.02 -3.75 1.44
N VAL A 99 -6.79 -2.82 0.89
CA VAL A 99 -7.78 -2.04 1.64
C VAL A 99 -9.14 -2.23 0.99
N ARG A 100 -10.14 -2.56 1.82
CA ARG A 100 -11.55 -2.56 1.45
C ARG A 100 -12.22 -1.35 2.05
N ASN A 101 -12.83 -0.54 1.21
CA ASN A 101 -13.75 0.50 1.64
C ASN A 101 -15.10 0.29 0.95
N LYS A 102 -16.21 0.57 1.66
CA LYS A 102 -17.56 0.46 1.12
C LYS A 102 -18.25 1.81 1.20
#